data_AF-A0A6I5HSV1-F1
#
_entry.id   AF-A0A6I5HSV1-F1
#
_cell.length_a   1.000
_cell.length_b   1.000
_cell.length_c   1.000
_cell.angle_alpha   90.00
_cell.angle_beta   90.00
_cell.angle_gamma   90.00
#
_symmetry.space_group_name_H-M   'P 1'
#
loop_
_entity.id
_entity.type
_entity.pdbx_description
1 polymer ?
#
loop_
_entity_poly.entity_id
_entity_poly.type
_entity_poly.pdbx_seq_one_letter_code
_entity_poly.pdbx_strand_id
1 'polypeptide(L)'
;MTEFEVDDKVRVLAGGEGIVTYGPVNSAFSSYKLYVVKQDGDDERAFKASDLEPLPAKFAVGDTVTLTTRKRGARATVEYGPFDDGGVYVVKLVDKPSDDNPQTFTVLDRWMEKVPALVPVGTRVRVDRAKYAEYRHGQVGTVTYNVGTFRAPDDAHVYIVDFEDGSRIYAAEVTPVKDAPADTFEYEGVTYEYGVTYIDRDGDPWTFERSRGSDQPISDSGSWSQGESIAYVVGNFGPLEK
;
A
#
# COMPACT_ATOMS: atom_id res chain seq x y z
N MET A 1 -11.44 -21.95 -15.99
CA MET A 1 -10.46 -21.67 -17.05
C MET A 1 -10.87 -20.34 -17.65
N THR A 2 -9.95 -19.38 -17.72
CA THR A 2 -10.24 -18.06 -18.29
C THR A 2 -10.61 -18.21 -19.77
N GLU A 3 -11.71 -17.59 -20.18
CA GLU A 3 -12.10 -17.49 -21.58
C GLU A 3 -11.56 -16.18 -22.11
N PHE A 4 -11.00 -16.20 -23.33
CA PHE A 4 -10.40 -15.03 -23.96
C PHE A 4 -11.32 -14.56 -25.08
N GLU A 5 -11.41 -13.24 -25.25
CA GLU A 5 -12.15 -12.60 -26.32
C GLU A 5 -11.20 -12.18 -27.46
N VAL A 6 -11.75 -11.93 -28.64
CA VAL A 6 -10.97 -11.29 -29.72
C VAL A 6 -10.53 -9.92 -29.24
N ASP A 7 -9.30 -9.55 -29.58
CA ASP A 7 -8.56 -8.37 -29.14
C ASP A 7 -7.99 -8.44 -27.70
N ASP A 8 -8.17 -9.56 -26.98
CA ASP A 8 -7.48 -9.77 -25.70
C ASP A 8 -5.96 -9.86 -25.92
N LYS A 9 -5.22 -9.07 -25.14
CA LYS A 9 -3.76 -9.22 -25.00
C LYS A 9 -3.44 -10.39 -24.09
N VAL A 10 -2.65 -11.32 -24.61
CA VAL A 10 -2.26 -12.54 -23.92
C VAL A 10 -0.75 -12.74 -23.99
N ARG A 11 -0.21 -13.37 -22.94
CA ARG A 11 1.13 -13.95 -22.95
C ARG A 11 0.99 -15.41 -23.35
N VAL A 12 1.59 -15.76 -24.47
CA VAL A 12 1.80 -17.13 -24.91
C VAL A 12 2.97 -17.71 -24.13
N LEU A 13 2.75 -18.80 -23.38
CA LEU A 13 3.78 -19.40 -22.52
C LEU A 13 5.09 -19.75 -23.25
N ALA A 14 5.00 -20.10 -24.53
CA ALA A 14 6.13 -20.50 -25.36
C ALA A 14 6.69 -19.41 -26.29
N GLY A 15 6.03 -18.24 -26.37
CA GLY A 15 6.22 -17.34 -27.51
C GLY A 15 6.26 -15.84 -27.20
N GLY A 16 6.04 -15.41 -25.96
CA GLY A 16 5.96 -13.98 -25.63
C GLY A 16 4.54 -13.44 -25.73
N GLU A 17 4.39 -12.15 -26.03
CA GLU A 17 3.10 -11.46 -26.03
C GLU A 17 2.40 -11.54 -27.40
N GLY A 18 1.07 -11.46 -27.40
CA GLY A 18 0.27 -11.42 -28.62
C GLY A 18 -1.17 -10.99 -28.36
N ILE A 19 -1.94 -10.85 -29.44
CA ILE A 19 -3.35 -10.47 -29.41
C ILE A 19 -4.19 -11.63 -29.97
N VAL A 20 -5.25 -12.01 -29.28
CA VAL A 20 -6.21 -13.01 -29.78
C VAL A 20 -6.95 -12.43 -30.98
N THR A 21 -6.74 -12.98 -32.17
CA THR A 21 -7.43 -12.52 -33.40
C THR A 21 -8.64 -13.37 -33.75
N TYR A 22 -8.67 -14.64 -33.33
CA TYR A 22 -9.84 -15.52 -33.50
C TYR A 22 -10.00 -16.50 -32.34
N GLY A 23 -11.24 -16.89 -32.04
CA GLY A 23 -11.56 -17.91 -31.04
C GLY A 23 -12.71 -17.50 -30.12
N PRO A 24 -13.16 -18.40 -29.24
CA PRO A 24 -12.75 -19.80 -29.15
C PRO A 24 -13.27 -20.62 -30.34
N VAL A 25 -12.41 -21.46 -30.93
CA VAL A 25 -12.81 -22.49 -31.91
C VAL A 25 -12.62 -23.89 -31.34
N ASN A 26 -13.55 -24.79 -31.63
CA ASN A 26 -13.42 -26.19 -31.23
C ASN A 26 -12.38 -26.88 -32.11
N SER A 27 -11.41 -27.57 -31.48
CA SER A 27 -10.47 -28.41 -32.21
C SER A 27 -11.20 -29.58 -32.87
N ALA A 28 -10.94 -29.83 -34.15
CA ALA A 28 -11.46 -31.02 -34.84
C ALA A 28 -10.83 -32.34 -34.32
N PHE A 29 -9.73 -32.25 -33.58
CA PHE A 29 -8.91 -33.40 -33.16
C PHE A 29 -8.94 -33.65 -31.64
N SER A 30 -9.61 -32.80 -30.86
CA SER A 30 -9.61 -32.86 -29.41
C SER A 30 -10.76 -32.07 -28.78
N SER A 31 -11.01 -32.25 -27.49
CA SER A 31 -12.07 -31.54 -26.77
C SER A 31 -11.67 -30.15 -26.27
N TYR A 32 -10.48 -29.64 -26.61
CA TYR A 32 -10.04 -28.32 -26.13
C TYR A 32 -10.37 -27.20 -27.13
N LYS A 33 -10.62 -26.00 -26.57
CA LYS A 33 -10.78 -24.75 -27.32
C LYS A 33 -9.41 -24.23 -27.76
N LEU A 34 -9.34 -23.76 -29.01
CA LEU A 34 -8.20 -23.08 -29.59
C LEU A 34 -8.51 -21.60 -29.78
N TYR A 35 -7.48 -20.77 -29.65
CA TYR A 35 -7.47 -19.35 -29.96
C TYR A 35 -6.34 -19.09 -30.95
N VAL A 36 -6.61 -18.30 -31.98
CA VAL A 36 -5.59 -17.81 -32.90
C VAL A 36 -5.05 -16.52 -32.31
N VAL A 37 -3.74 -16.45 -32.13
CA VAL A 37 -3.03 -15.31 -31.55
C VAL A 37 -2.02 -14.80 -32.56
N LYS A 38 -2.02 -13.48 -32.76
CA LYS A 38 -1.00 -12.76 -33.53
C LYS A 38 0.08 -12.25 -32.58
N GLN A 39 1.30 -12.74 -32.74
CA GLN A 39 2.45 -12.32 -31.94
C GLN A 39 3.28 -11.30 -32.73
N ASP A 40 3.96 -10.38 -32.04
CA ASP A 40 4.73 -9.31 -32.69
C ASP A 40 5.85 -9.88 -33.58
N GLY A 41 5.79 -9.56 -34.88
CA GLY A 41 6.79 -9.99 -35.87
C GLY A 41 6.61 -11.43 -36.40
N ASP A 42 5.56 -12.14 -35.97
CA ASP A 42 5.23 -13.49 -36.40
C ASP A 42 3.85 -13.54 -37.11
N ASP A 43 3.64 -14.63 -37.87
CA ASP A 43 2.32 -14.98 -38.40
C ASP A 43 1.37 -15.43 -37.28
N GLU A 44 0.07 -15.37 -37.54
CA GLU A 44 -0.96 -15.87 -36.63
C GLU A 44 -0.80 -17.37 -36.36
N ARG A 45 -0.90 -17.79 -35.08
CA ARG A 45 -0.79 -19.19 -34.66
C ARG A 45 -1.89 -19.59 -33.69
N ALA A 46 -2.32 -20.85 -33.76
CA ALA A 46 -3.35 -21.39 -32.86
C ALA A 46 -2.73 -21.94 -31.56
N PHE A 47 -3.25 -21.50 -30.42
CA PHE A 47 -2.85 -21.88 -29.07
C PHE A 47 -4.03 -22.43 -28.27
N LYS A 48 -3.77 -23.29 -27.29
CA LYS A 48 -4.80 -23.75 -26.36
C LYS A 48 -5.04 -22.66 -25.32
N ALA A 49 -6.25 -22.62 -24.77
CA ALA A 49 -6.57 -21.75 -23.62
C ALA A 49 -5.55 -21.87 -22.47
N SER A 50 -5.05 -23.08 -22.20
CA SER A 50 -4.07 -23.37 -21.16
C SER A 50 -2.67 -22.81 -21.42
N ASP A 51 -2.40 -22.42 -22.67
CA ASP A 51 -1.09 -21.94 -23.11
C ASP A 51 -1.05 -20.40 -23.16
N LEU A 52 -2.15 -19.76 -22.75
CA LEU A 52 -2.35 -18.32 -22.75
C LEU A 52 -2.57 -17.82 -21.31
N GLU A 53 -1.90 -16.74 -20.96
CA GLU A 53 -2.15 -15.98 -19.75
C GLU A 53 -2.65 -14.58 -20.14
N PRO A 54 -3.68 -14.01 -19.49
CA PRO A 54 -4.05 -12.63 -19.77
C PRO A 54 -2.88 -11.71 -19.44
N LEU A 55 -2.55 -10.79 -20.34
CA LEU A 55 -1.58 -9.75 -19.99
C LEU A 55 -2.25 -8.81 -19.00
N PRO A 56 -1.64 -8.57 -17.83
CA PRO A 56 -2.21 -7.63 -16.89
C PRO A 56 -2.31 -6.26 -17.56
N ALA A 57 -3.50 -5.69 -17.57
CA ALA A 57 -3.68 -4.32 -17.99
C ALA A 57 -2.68 -3.44 -17.24
N LYS A 58 -2.01 -2.53 -17.98
CA LYS A 58 -1.00 -1.63 -17.41
C LYS A 58 -1.56 -0.79 -16.26
N PHE A 59 -2.86 -0.49 -16.32
CA PHE A 59 -3.62 0.17 -15.27
C PHE A 59 -4.91 -0.60 -15.00
N ALA A 60 -5.30 -0.68 -13.72
CA ALA A 60 -6.56 -1.23 -13.29
C ALA A 60 -7.58 -0.11 -13.01
N VAL A 61 -8.88 -0.42 -13.10
CA VAL A 61 -9.94 0.47 -12.63
C VAL A 61 -9.71 0.82 -11.16
N GLY A 62 -9.79 2.10 -10.83
CA GLY A 62 -9.47 2.65 -9.51
C GLY A 62 -8.03 3.10 -9.33
N ASP A 63 -7.10 2.72 -10.22
CA ASP A 63 -5.73 3.25 -10.18
C ASP A 63 -5.76 4.78 -10.33
N THR A 64 -4.94 5.46 -9.53
CA THR A 64 -4.65 6.88 -9.76
C THR A 64 -3.45 7.00 -10.66
N VAL A 65 -3.54 7.85 -11.68
CA VAL A 65 -2.49 8.10 -12.67
C VAL A 65 -2.18 9.59 -12.78
N THR A 66 -0.95 9.90 -13.18
CA THR A 66 -0.53 11.24 -13.61
C THR A 66 -0.63 11.32 -15.12
N LEU A 67 -1.21 12.41 -15.63
CA LEU A 67 -1.38 12.66 -17.06
C LEU A 67 -0.26 13.54 -17.58
N THR A 68 0.61 12.98 -18.44
CA THR A 68 1.78 13.69 -18.99
C THR A 68 1.39 14.76 -20.02
N THR A 69 0.20 14.64 -20.60
CA THR A 69 -0.34 15.58 -21.60
C THR A 69 -0.84 16.90 -21.02
N ARG A 70 -1.06 16.98 -19.70
CA ARG A 70 -1.59 18.19 -19.05
C ARG A 70 -0.50 18.93 -18.28
N LYS A 71 -0.52 20.27 -18.39
CA LYS A 71 0.38 21.16 -17.64
C LYS A 71 0.28 20.85 -16.14
N ARG A 72 1.43 20.68 -15.47
CA ARG A 72 1.58 20.37 -14.03
C ARG A 72 1.24 18.94 -13.59
N GLY A 73 1.12 17.97 -14.51
CA GLY A 73 0.94 16.56 -14.14
C GLY A 73 -0.39 16.33 -13.42
N ALA A 74 -1.50 16.67 -14.07
CA ALA A 74 -2.83 16.48 -13.50
C ALA A 74 -3.06 15.01 -13.13
N ARG A 75 -3.69 14.76 -11.98
CA ARG A 75 -4.03 13.40 -11.54
C ARG A 75 -5.42 13.01 -12.01
N ALA A 76 -5.59 11.75 -12.38
CA ALA A 76 -6.88 11.18 -12.73
C ALA A 76 -7.01 9.76 -12.17
N THR A 77 -8.24 9.31 -11.93
CA THR A 77 -8.57 7.93 -11.58
C THR A 77 -9.00 7.19 -12.84
N VAL A 78 -8.53 5.96 -13.04
CA VAL A 78 -9.00 5.09 -14.13
C VAL A 78 -10.40 4.62 -13.81
N GLU A 79 -11.38 4.98 -14.63
CA GLU A 79 -12.78 4.56 -14.47
C GLU A 79 -13.06 3.29 -15.29
N TYR A 80 -12.49 3.20 -16.49
CA TYR A 80 -12.68 2.07 -17.41
C TYR A 80 -11.47 1.89 -18.35
N GLY A 81 -11.35 0.70 -18.94
CA GLY A 81 -10.36 0.37 -19.97
C GLY A 81 -9.37 -0.74 -19.56
N PRO A 82 -8.45 -1.12 -20.45
CA PRO A 82 -8.28 -0.57 -21.81
C PRO A 82 -9.46 -0.96 -22.74
N PHE A 83 -9.79 -0.11 -23.70
CA PHE A 83 -10.88 -0.33 -24.67
C PHE A 83 -10.42 -0.84 -26.05
N ASP A 84 -9.13 -0.70 -26.35
CA ASP A 84 -8.54 -1.07 -27.64
C ASP A 84 -7.03 -1.33 -27.53
N ASP A 85 -6.43 -1.74 -28.65
CA ASP A 85 -5.00 -1.98 -28.83
C ASP A 85 -4.12 -0.74 -28.58
N GLY A 86 -4.73 0.45 -28.68
CA GLY A 86 -4.09 1.73 -28.41
C GLY A 86 -3.89 1.99 -26.92
N GLY A 87 -4.41 1.13 -26.05
CA GLY A 87 -4.38 1.33 -24.60
C GLY A 87 -5.21 2.55 -24.21
N VAL A 88 -6.38 2.73 -24.83
CA VAL A 88 -7.30 3.82 -24.46
C VAL A 88 -7.99 3.48 -23.14
N TYR A 89 -7.90 4.37 -22.16
CA TYR A 89 -8.61 4.31 -20.88
C TYR A 89 -9.55 5.50 -20.75
N VAL A 90 -10.68 5.32 -20.07
CA VAL A 90 -11.51 6.44 -19.60
C VAL A 90 -11.04 6.78 -18.19
N VAL A 91 -10.65 8.04 -17.98
CA VAL A 91 -10.15 8.53 -16.70
C VAL A 91 -10.96 9.72 -16.21
N LYS A 92 -10.99 9.93 -14.90
CA LYS A 92 -11.64 11.07 -14.24
C LYS A 92 -10.64 11.91 -13.45
N LEU A 93 -10.55 13.21 -13.71
CA LEU A 93 -9.65 14.11 -12.97
C LEU A 93 -9.96 14.09 -11.47
N VAL A 94 -8.91 13.93 -10.67
CA VAL A 94 -8.98 14.00 -9.19
C VAL A 94 -9.23 15.44 -8.76
N ASP A 95 -8.48 16.40 -9.32
CA ASP A 95 -8.67 17.82 -9.07
C ASP A 95 -9.58 18.42 -10.15
N LYS A 96 -10.78 18.87 -9.75
CA LYS A 96 -11.72 19.53 -10.67
C LYS A 96 -11.10 20.84 -11.17
N PRO A 97 -10.91 21.04 -12.49
CA PRO A 97 -10.49 22.34 -12.99
C PRO A 97 -11.61 23.36 -12.73
N SER A 98 -11.26 24.64 -12.58
CA SER A 98 -12.21 25.69 -12.22
C SER A 98 -13.23 26.01 -13.33
N ASP A 99 -13.02 25.51 -14.54
CA ASP A 99 -13.87 25.65 -15.70
C ASP A 99 -14.79 24.41 -15.90
N ASP A 100 -15.84 24.55 -16.72
CA ASP A 100 -16.80 23.49 -17.07
C ASP A 100 -16.20 22.36 -17.95
N ASN A 101 -14.89 22.10 -17.86
CA ASN A 101 -14.26 21.01 -18.57
C ASN A 101 -14.82 19.65 -18.11
N PRO A 102 -15.07 18.70 -19.03
CA PRO A 102 -15.49 17.36 -18.64
C PRO A 102 -14.44 16.74 -17.71
N GLN A 103 -14.88 16.33 -16.53
CA GLN A 103 -14.03 15.65 -15.55
C GLN A 103 -13.57 14.29 -16.06
N THR A 104 -14.33 13.67 -16.95
CA THR A 104 -14.10 12.32 -17.48
C THR A 104 -13.81 12.37 -18.97
N PHE A 105 -12.72 11.73 -19.43
CA PHE A 105 -12.32 11.68 -20.83
C PHE A 105 -11.44 10.47 -21.11
N THR A 106 -11.20 10.18 -22.40
CA THR A 106 -10.33 9.09 -22.85
C THR A 106 -8.86 9.54 -22.93
N VAL A 107 -7.93 8.67 -22.55
CA VAL A 107 -6.48 8.90 -22.61
C VAL A 107 -5.74 7.61 -22.98
N LEU A 108 -4.64 7.74 -23.72
CA LEU A 108 -3.77 6.61 -24.06
C LEU A 108 -2.83 6.26 -22.90
N ASP A 109 -2.55 4.98 -22.72
CA ASP A 109 -1.69 4.42 -21.68
C ASP A 109 -0.26 5.00 -21.66
N ARG A 110 0.25 5.42 -22.82
CA ARG A 110 1.55 6.10 -23.00
C ARG A 110 1.57 7.52 -22.45
N TRP A 111 0.40 8.08 -22.14
CA TRP A 111 0.23 9.40 -21.54
C TRP A 111 -0.14 9.33 -20.06
N MET A 112 -0.15 8.12 -19.50
CA MET A 112 -0.46 7.84 -18.11
C MET A 112 0.78 7.27 -17.42
N GLU A 113 1.02 7.74 -16.21
CA GLU A 113 2.00 7.15 -15.30
C GLU A 113 1.28 6.74 -14.02
N LYS A 114 1.50 5.51 -13.54
CA LYS A 114 0.82 5.02 -12.34
C LYS A 114 1.35 5.81 -11.15
N VAL A 115 0.43 6.42 -10.40
CA VAL A 115 0.79 7.02 -9.11
C VAL A 115 0.83 5.88 -8.10
N PRO A 116 1.95 5.68 -7.38
CA PRO A 116 2.01 4.70 -6.32
C PRO A 116 0.87 4.91 -5.33
N ALA A 117 0.24 3.81 -4.90
CA ALA A 117 -0.75 3.88 -3.83
C ALA A 117 -0.10 4.52 -2.61
N LEU A 118 -0.77 5.53 -2.05
CA LEU A 118 -0.27 6.20 -0.86
C LEU A 118 -0.38 5.26 0.34
N VAL A 119 0.58 5.36 1.25
CA VAL A 119 0.49 4.65 2.53
C VAL A 119 -0.74 5.16 3.32
N PRO A 120 -1.62 4.27 3.84
CA PRO A 120 -2.81 4.69 4.58
C PRO A 120 -2.49 5.48 5.85
N VAL A 121 -3.38 6.41 6.22
CA VAL A 121 -3.34 7.07 7.54
C VAL A 121 -3.46 6.02 8.65
N GLY A 122 -2.71 6.20 9.74
CA GLY A 122 -2.58 5.26 10.85
C GLY A 122 -1.46 4.22 10.65
N THR A 123 -0.87 4.13 9.46
CA THR A 123 0.22 3.19 9.20
C THR A 123 1.52 3.69 9.84
N ARG A 124 2.24 2.78 10.52
CA ARG A 124 3.61 3.03 10.96
C ARG A 124 4.56 2.99 9.78
N VAL A 125 5.41 3.99 9.66
CA VAL A 125 6.32 4.14 8.54
C VAL A 125 7.70 4.61 8.97
N ARG A 126 8.72 4.17 8.26
CA ARG A 126 10.06 4.76 8.28
C ARG A 126 10.08 5.91 7.29
N VAL A 127 10.65 7.04 7.68
CA VAL A 127 10.84 8.19 6.79
C VAL A 127 12.05 7.95 5.90
N ASP A 128 11.86 7.88 4.59
CA ASP A 128 12.95 7.68 3.62
C ASP A 128 13.42 9.01 3.04
N ARG A 129 12.49 9.94 2.76
CA ARG A 129 12.82 11.27 2.27
C ARG A 129 11.93 12.36 2.84
N ALA A 130 12.57 13.41 3.37
CA ALA A 130 11.95 14.65 3.84
C ALA A 130 12.94 15.83 3.72
N LYS A 131 12.80 16.66 2.68
CA LYS A 131 13.70 17.78 2.37
C LYS A 131 13.96 18.80 3.50
N TYR A 132 13.00 19.03 4.40
CA TYR A 132 13.15 19.99 5.51
C TYR A 132 13.27 19.34 6.88
N ALA A 133 13.39 18.01 6.91
CA ALA A 133 13.50 17.24 8.14
C ALA A 133 14.46 16.05 7.94
N GLU A 134 15.62 16.32 7.34
CA GLU A 134 16.60 15.28 6.98
C GLU A 134 17.14 14.53 8.21
N TYR A 135 17.21 15.20 9.35
CA TYR A 135 17.55 14.60 10.64
C TYR A 135 16.53 13.53 11.12
N ARG A 136 15.37 13.41 10.48
CA ARG A 136 14.36 12.36 10.73
C ARG A 136 14.44 11.19 9.75
N HIS A 137 15.34 11.20 8.77
CA HIS A 137 15.51 10.06 7.85
C HIS A 137 15.87 8.80 8.65
N GLY A 138 15.25 7.67 8.29
CA GLY A 138 15.39 6.40 8.98
C GLY A 138 14.58 6.27 10.27
N GLN A 139 14.01 7.35 10.80
CA GLN A 139 13.16 7.28 11.99
C GLN A 139 11.75 6.78 11.66
N VAL A 140 11.11 6.15 12.64
CA VAL A 140 9.77 5.59 12.51
C VAL A 140 8.74 6.51 13.16
N GLY A 141 7.67 6.80 12.44
CA GLY A 141 6.50 7.52 12.95
C GLY A 141 5.22 6.93 12.40
N THR A 142 4.11 7.63 12.58
CA THR A 142 2.78 7.24 12.08
C THR A 142 2.28 8.24 11.05
N VAL A 143 1.79 7.75 9.91
CA VAL A 143 1.16 8.61 8.90
C VAL A 143 -0.14 9.18 9.47
N THR A 144 -0.23 10.50 9.60
CA THR A 144 -1.45 11.19 10.06
C THR A 144 -2.20 11.88 8.92
N TYR A 145 -1.54 12.07 7.78
CA TYR A 145 -2.12 12.61 6.56
C TYR A 145 -1.32 12.13 5.35
N ASN A 146 -1.99 11.84 4.23
CA ASN A 146 -1.33 11.29 3.03
C ASN A 146 -1.73 11.97 1.71
N VAL A 147 -2.50 13.05 1.75
CA VAL A 147 -2.85 13.87 0.58
C VAL A 147 -2.11 15.22 0.59
N GLY A 148 -0.93 15.24 1.22
CA GLY A 148 -0.16 16.44 1.56
C GLY A 148 -0.20 17.54 0.49
N THR A 149 -0.57 18.75 0.91
CA THR A 149 -0.66 19.92 0.03
C THR A 149 0.64 20.72 -0.04
N PHE A 150 1.61 20.42 0.84
CA PHE A 150 2.89 21.09 0.88
C PHE A 150 3.79 20.61 -0.27
N ARG A 151 4.16 21.53 -1.15
CA ARG A 151 5.03 21.27 -2.29
C ARG A 151 6.25 22.17 -2.18
N ALA A 152 7.41 21.59 -1.89
CA ALA A 152 8.65 22.24 -2.26
C ALA A 152 8.73 22.27 -3.81
N PRO A 153 9.39 23.25 -4.44
CA PRO A 153 9.50 23.34 -5.90
C PRO A 153 10.03 22.08 -6.62
N ASP A 154 10.59 21.15 -5.85
CA ASP A 154 11.28 19.93 -6.27
C ASP A 154 11.03 18.72 -5.32
N ASP A 155 10.17 18.84 -4.29
CA ASP A 155 9.83 17.73 -3.37
C ASP A 155 8.34 17.83 -2.96
N ALA A 156 7.51 16.96 -3.54
CA ALA A 156 6.11 16.87 -3.18
C ALA A 156 5.99 16.07 -1.88
N HIS A 157 5.77 16.75 -0.76
CA HIS A 157 5.60 16.09 0.53
C HIS A 157 4.16 15.61 0.66
N VAL A 158 3.92 14.38 0.22
CA VAL A 158 2.58 13.78 0.21
C VAL A 158 2.16 13.26 1.59
N TYR A 159 3.08 13.06 2.53
CA TYR A 159 2.81 12.54 3.87
C TYR A 159 3.03 13.58 4.97
N ILE A 160 2.18 13.53 6.00
CA ILE A 160 2.47 14.07 7.33
C ILE A 160 2.70 12.88 8.27
N VAL A 161 3.82 12.91 8.99
CA VAL A 161 4.23 11.85 9.92
C VAL A 161 4.40 12.44 11.30
N ASP A 162 3.70 11.86 12.29
CA ASP A 162 3.81 12.20 13.70
C ASP A 162 4.69 11.15 14.40
N PHE A 163 5.56 11.62 15.31
CA PHE A 163 6.48 10.79 16.08
C PHE A 163 6.05 10.67 17.54
N GLU A 164 6.59 9.69 18.26
CA GLU A 164 6.29 9.44 19.67
C GLU A 164 6.70 10.61 20.59
N ASP A 165 7.72 11.38 20.19
CA ASP A 165 8.15 12.60 20.88
C ASP A 165 7.20 13.81 20.68
N GLY A 166 6.07 13.61 20.00
CA GLY A 166 5.06 14.63 19.70
C GLY A 166 5.42 15.55 18.54
N SER A 167 6.59 15.37 17.92
CA SER A 167 6.96 16.15 16.73
C SER A 167 6.24 15.67 15.48
N ARG A 168 6.17 16.54 14.49
CA ARG A 168 5.50 16.32 13.20
C ARG A 168 6.40 16.78 12.06
N ILE A 169 6.42 16.02 10.96
CA ILE A 169 7.10 16.42 9.73
C ILE A 169 6.25 16.22 8.48
N TYR A 170 6.71 16.83 7.40
CA TYR A 170 6.24 16.56 6.04
C TYR A 170 7.26 15.65 5.33
N ALA A 171 6.83 14.48 4.89
CA ALA A 171 7.67 13.50 4.19
C ALA A 171 7.19 13.30 2.75
N ALA A 172 8.14 13.11 1.84
CA ALA A 172 7.89 12.81 0.44
C ALA A 172 7.83 11.30 0.19
N GLU A 173 8.73 10.54 0.83
CA GLU A 173 8.81 9.09 0.71
C GLU A 173 8.88 8.45 2.08
N VAL A 174 8.09 7.39 2.26
CA VAL A 174 8.01 6.61 3.48
C VAL A 174 7.83 5.14 3.15
N THR A 175 8.38 4.26 3.99
CA THR A 175 8.26 2.81 3.85
C THR A 175 7.42 2.26 5.00
N PRO A 176 6.30 1.55 4.76
CA PRO A 176 5.57 0.84 5.80
C PRO A 176 6.48 -0.10 6.58
N VAL A 177 6.44 0.02 7.91
CA VAL A 177 7.17 -0.88 8.81
C VAL A 177 6.20 -1.97 9.24
N LYS A 178 6.54 -3.23 8.95
CA LYS A 178 5.75 -4.39 9.34
C LYS A 178 5.91 -4.76 10.81
N ASP A 179 6.93 -4.23 11.45
CA ASP A 179 7.15 -4.42 12.86
C ASP A 179 6.11 -3.58 13.59
N ALA A 180 5.10 -4.27 14.14
CA ALA A 180 4.49 -3.76 15.36
C ALA A 180 5.65 -3.40 16.30
N PRO A 181 5.62 -2.26 17.02
CA PRO A 181 6.57 -2.10 18.10
C PRO A 181 6.45 -3.39 18.92
N ALA A 182 7.58 -4.01 19.27
CA ALA A 182 7.54 -5.10 20.20
C ALA A 182 6.67 -4.59 21.35
N ASP A 183 5.50 -5.21 21.54
CA ASP A 183 4.56 -4.76 22.57
C ASP A 183 5.05 -5.36 23.88
N THR A 184 6.35 -5.18 24.11
CA THR A 184 7.14 -5.78 25.15
C THR A 184 8.17 -4.78 25.64
N PHE A 185 8.58 -4.95 26.88
CA PHE A 185 9.67 -4.21 27.49
C PHE A 185 10.47 -5.16 28.39
N GLU A 186 11.75 -4.88 28.59
CA GLU A 186 12.58 -5.65 29.52
C GLU A 186 12.71 -4.90 30.85
N TYR A 187 12.51 -5.62 31.95
CA TYR A 187 12.78 -5.12 33.30
C TYR A 187 13.46 -6.23 34.11
N GLU A 188 14.63 -5.94 34.66
CA GLU A 188 15.46 -6.89 35.44
C GLU A 188 15.72 -8.23 34.72
N GLY A 189 15.87 -8.20 33.39
CA GLY A 189 16.15 -9.38 32.56
C GLY A 189 14.92 -10.24 32.24
N VAL A 190 13.72 -9.78 32.61
CA VAL A 190 12.44 -10.41 32.24
C VAL A 190 11.76 -9.56 31.17
N THR A 191 11.30 -10.20 30.10
CA THR A 191 10.50 -9.57 29.04
C THR A 191 9.02 -9.61 29.42
N TYR A 192 8.43 -8.43 29.58
CA TYR A 192 7.00 -8.24 29.82
C TYR A 192 6.31 -7.77 28.54
N GLU A 193 5.01 -8.01 28.41
CA GLU A 193 4.15 -7.59 27.30
C GLU A 193 3.20 -6.46 27.77
N TYR A 194 3.03 -5.41 26.97
CA TYR A 194 2.01 -4.39 27.20
C TYR A 194 0.60 -4.99 26.99
N GLY A 195 -0.35 -4.60 27.83
CA GLY A 195 -1.74 -5.08 27.75
C GLY A 195 -1.95 -6.54 28.17
N VAL A 196 -0.89 -7.25 28.59
CA VAL A 196 -0.97 -8.58 29.19
C VAL A 196 -1.13 -8.46 30.70
N THR A 197 -2.05 -9.21 31.26
CA THR A 197 -2.22 -9.33 32.71
C THR A 197 -1.22 -10.33 33.27
N TYR A 198 -0.53 -9.90 34.33
CA TYR A 198 0.35 -10.69 35.18
C TYR A 198 -0.25 -10.75 36.58
N ILE A 199 0.01 -11.84 37.30
CA ILE A 199 -0.43 -12.05 38.67
C ILE A 199 0.79 -11.97 39.59
N ASP A 200 0.66 -11.20 40.68
CA ASP A 200 1.69 -11.11 41.69
C ASP A 200 1.61 -12.24 42.73
N ARG A 201 2.52 -12.24 43.72
CA ARG A 201 2.56 -13.29 44.75
C ARG A 201 1.34 -13.32 45.67
N ASP A 202 0.59 -12.23 45.73
CA ASP A 202 -0.60 -12.06 46.58
C ASP A 202 -1.88 -12.39 45.80
N GLY A 203 -1.77 -12.64 44.49
CA GLY A 203 -2.86 -13.00 43.58
C GLY A 203 -3.50 -11.81 42.90
N ASP A 204 -2.90 -10.61 43.01
CA ASP A 204 -3.44 -9.38 42.45
C ASP A 204 -3.01 -9.21 40.98
N PRO A 205 -3.92 -8.77 40.09
CA PRO A 205 -3.63 -8.61 38.67
C PRO A 205 -2.90 -7.29 38.37
N TRP A 206 -1.98 -7.33 37.41
CA TRP A 206 -1.18 -6.21 36.93
C TRP A 206 -1.09 -6.24 35.41
N THR A 207 -1.46 -5.14 34.76
CA THR A 207 -1.38 -4.96 33.30
C THR A 207 -0.68 -3.64 33.02
N PHE A 208 0.28 -3.62 32.08
CA PHE A 208 1.13 -2.44 31.85
C PHE A 208 0.84 -1.77 30.51
N GLU A 209 0.95 -0.45 30.50
CA GLU A 209 0.90 0.39 29.30
C GLU A 209 2.15 1.29 29.18
N ARG A 210 2.36 1.85 27.98
CA ARG A 210 3.45 2.81 27.73
C ARG A 210 3.15 4.12 28.46
N SER A 211 4.09 4.59 29.28
CA SER A 211 3.99 5.92 29.89
C SER A 211 4.24 7.04 28.87
N ARG A 212 3.51 8.15 28.99
CA ARG A 212 3.66 9.35 28.13
C ARG A 212 4.73 10.34 28.62
N GLY A 213 5.49 10.00 29.66
CA GLY A 213 6.48 10.91 30.24
C GLY A 213 7.53 10.25 31.13
N SER A 214 7.62 8.91 31.10
CA SER A 214 8.60 8.13 31.81
C SER A 214 9.15 7.06 30.87
N ASP A 215 10.43 6.72 31.03
CA ASP A 215 11.05 5.61 30.31
C ASP A 215 10.58 4.24 30.84
N GLN A 216 9.78 4.23 31.92
CA GLN A 216 9.20 3.01 32.48
C GLN A 216 7.70 2.87 32.16
N PRO A 217 7.25 1.64 31.82
CA PRO A 217 5.84 1.27 31.81
C PRO A 217 5.15 1.59 33.13
N ILE A 218 3.87 1.91 33.03
CA ILE A 218 2.98 2.13 34.18
C ILE A 218 1.82 1.15 34.13
N SER A 219 1.29 0.78 35.29
CA SER A 219 0.12 -0.06 35.40
C SER A 219 -1.14 0.66 34.89
N ASP A 220 -1.98 -0.04 34.16
CA ASP A 220 -3.21 0.51 33.57
C ASP A 220 -4.46 0.22 34.43
N SER A 221 -5.65 0.55 33.92
CA SER A 221 -6.92 0.36 34.61
C SER A 221 -7.33 -1.10 34.87
N GLY A 222 -6.66 -2.08 34.24
CA GLY A 222 -6.84 -3.51 34.48
C GLY A 222 -6.00 -4.04 35.64
N SER A 223 -5.20 -3.18 36.27
CA SER A 223 -4.35 -3.54 37.40
C SER A 223 -5.03 -3.30 38.75
N TRP A 224 -4.51 -3.94 39.79
CA TRP A 224 -4.92 -3.71 41.18
C TRP A 224 -4.72 -2.26 41.64
N SER A 225 -3.62 -1.62 41.23
CA SER A 225 -3.41 -0.18 41.34
C SER A 225 -2.99 0.39 39.99
N GLN A 226 -3.55 1.54 39.61
CA GLN A 226 -3.26 2.22 38.36
C GLN A 226 -2.15 3.26 38.53
N GLY A 227 -1.27 3.38 37.54
CA GLY A 227 -0.23 4.41 37.44
C GLY A 227 1.08 4.07 38.14
N GLU A 228 1.20 2.86 38.70
CA GLU A 228 2.42 2.39 39.35
C GLU A 228 3.45 1.97 38.30
N SER A 229 4.72 2.34 38.49
CA SER A 229 5.76 1.90 37.56
C SER A 229 6.06 0.41 37.71
N ILE A 230 6.53 -0.25 36.64
CA ILE A 230 7.00 -1.65 36.73
C ILE A 230 8.03 -1.85 37.85
N ALA A 231 8.94 -0.89 38.08
CA ALA A 231 9.94 -0.99 39.15
C ALA A 231 9.31 -1.01 40.54
N TYR A 232 8.27 -0.19 40.76
CA TYR A 232 7.53 -0.21 42.01
C TYR A 232 6.79 -1.55 42.19
N VAL A 233 6.11 -2.01 41.13
CA VAL A 233 5.31 -3.24 41.19
C VAL A 233 6.19 -4.46 41.47
N VAL A 234 7.26 -4.67 40.68
CA VAL A 234 8.18 -5.80 40.86
C VAL A 234 8.88 -5.74 42.22
N GLY A 235 9.29 -4.55 42.68
CA GLY A 235 9.99 -4.39 43.95
C GLY A 235 9.14 -4.67 45.19
N ASN A 236 7.83 -4.39 45.14
CA ASN A 236 6.93 -4.56 46.30
C ASN A 236 6.09 -5.83 46.25
N PHE A 237 5.64 -6.23 45.05
CA PHE A 237 4.66 -7.31 44.84
C PHE A 237 5.22 -8.50 44.05
N GLY A 238 6.40 -8.36 43.43
CA GLY A 238 7.00 -9.41 42.62
C GLY A 238 7.29 -10.72 43.39
N PRO A 239 7.54 -11.83 42.66
CA PRO A 239 7.60 -11.93 41.20
C PRO A 239 6.22 -11.83 40.53
N LEU A 240 6.22 -11.45 39.26
CA LEU A 240 5.02 -11.40 38.42
C LEU A 240 5.01 -12.60 37.48
N GLU A 241 3.90 -13.33 37.44
CA GLU A 241 3.70 -14.50 36.58
C GLU A 241 2.57 -14.24 35.58
N LYS A 242 2.63 -14.84 34.39
CA LYS A 242 1.62 -14.66 33.33
C LYS A 242 0.48 -15.66 33.48
#